data_AF-A0A3D5KFX1-F1
#
_entry.id   AF-A0A3D5KFX1-F1
#
_cell.length_a   1.000
_cell.length_b   1.000
_cell.length_c   1.000
_cell.angle_alpha   90.00
_cell.angle_beta   90.00
_cell.angle_gamma   90.00
#
_symmetry.space_group_name_H-M   'P 1'
#
loop_
_entity.id
_entity.type
_entity.pdbx_description
1 polymer ?
#
loop_
_entity_poly.entity_id
_entity_poly.type
_entity_poly.pdbx_seq_one_letter_code
_entity_poly.pdbx_strand_id
1 'polypeptide(L)'
;MGKIDWTKIRYEDVLKAIEIFNRENPDYPEPKVTFLIHNKQKLPAKHIRGMAYKVAYGKEIKKSDFGGGMETVKFFERLGFEIDYRGKSTRGRKRDKVKKGQINNEENKVESNKVENNNLEEDSTRRIKIPGKGVIEQKNALQLLLNKIYKGDIVCEKTFPWLKSPKEIKGSYIDIFEGLKSYRGDSTFAKRNVALRCDFVCESEKTIIEYDERQHFTEARRRALLSYKNIKLAYDRELWIKACEDIQAKDNHPFNRDEARAYYDSVRDIEANKNGYKLVRIMHGQMDFESDDAEASLKKILGLDNASEVKDIKIKGQAKDGLKIGLYLQTDELKNEKAFNKAIEKLKESKFDIFVLPEFSYFPFVSMVEGSDLTNKDDLDKIYEASLDLSQEIGKAIIISSVDKFGTIFSLYANAFADEKETELALYIKHTMTSYSAFDFDKYDELAQTMFEPILFKGYKIGLTICYDCNHSLFSRVYGLQNVDLIINSTGGNVVY
;
A
#
# COMPACT_ATOMS: atom_id res chain seq x y z
N MET A 1 -13.87 -12.41 -13.38
CA MET A 1 -13.38 -12.27 -14.77
C MET A 1 -12.33 -13.34 -15.00
N GLY A 2 -12.42 -14.11 -16.09
CA GLY A 2 -11.41 -15.12 -16.41
C GLY A 2 -10.04 -14.46 -16.66
N LYS A 3 -8.97 -15.06 -16.13
CA LYS A 3 -7.59 -14.59 -16.30
C LYS A 3 -7.24 -14.64 -17.79
N ILE A 4 -6.80 -13.52 -18.37
CA ILE A 4 -6.43 -13.46 -19.79
C ILE A 4 -5.20 -14.33 -20.02
N ASP A 5 -5.32 -15.31 -20.92
CA ASP A 5 -4.23 -16.20 -21.27
C ASP A 5 -3.27 -15.53 -22.26
N TRP A 6 -2.03 -15.28 -21.84
CA TRP A 6 -0.95 -14.75 -22.66
C TRP A 6 0.09 -15.80 -23.05
N THR A 7 -0.11 -17.07 -22.65
CA THR A 7 0.92 -18.12 -22.74
C THR A 7 1.05 -18.72 -24.13
N LYS A 8 0.00 -18.66 -24.96
CA LYS A 8 0.01 -19.24 -26.32
C LYS A 8 0.49 -18.29 -27.42
N ILE A 9 0.76 -17.02 -27.09
CA ILE A 9 1.29 -16.04 -28.03
C ILE A 9 2.78 -16.30 -28.22
N ARG A 10 3.22 -16.41 -29.48
CA ARG A 10 4.59 -16.72 -29.86
C ARG A 10 5.30 -15.51 -30.49
N TYR A 11 6.60 -15.66 -30.73
CA TYR A 11 7.43 -14.65 -31.36
C TYR A 11 6.88 -14.22 -32.73
N GLU A 12 6.38 -15.16 -33.53
CA GLU A 12 5.85 -14.91 -34.87
C GLU A 12 4.58 -14.06 -34.85
N ASP A 13 3.75 -14.19 -33.81
CA ASP A 13 2.51 -13.43 -33.67
C ASP A 13 2.82 -11.93 -33.40
N VAL A 14 3.90 -11.68 -32.66
CA VAL A 14 4.40 -10.31 -32.42
C VAL A 14 5.01 -9.72 -33.69
N LEU A 15 5.76 -10.48 -34.48
CA LEU A 15 6.30 -9.99 -35.76
C LEU A 15 5.18 -9.61 -36.74
N LYS A 16 4.15 -10.46 -36.87
CA LYS A 16 2.98 -10.15 -37.68
C LYS A 16 2.24 -8.91 -37.16
N ALA A 17 2.13 -8.74 -35.85
CA ALA A 17 1.53 -7.54 -35.26
C ALA A 17 2.32 -6.27 -35.60
N ILE A 18 3.65 -6.33 -35.60
CA ILE A 18 4.52 -5.21 -36.03
C ILE A 18 4.32 -4.91 -37.53
N GLU A 19 4.25 -5.94 -38.37
CA GLU A 19 4.02 -5.79 -39.82
C GLU A 19 2.68 -5.10 -40.10
N ILE A 20 1.60 -5.57 -39.46
CA ILE A 20 0.26 -4.96 -39.56
C ILE A 20 0.29 -3.51 -39.07
N PHE A 21 0.93 -3.25 -37.93
CA PHE A 21 1.04 -1.92 -37.36
C PHE A 21 1.76 -0.94 -38.31
N ASN A 22 2.88 -1.36 -38.90
CA ASN A 22 3.64 -0.54 -39.84
C ASN A 22 2.89 -0.32 -41.17
N ARG A 23 2.08 -1.29 -41.61
CA ARG A 23 1.29 -1.19 -42.85
C ARG A 23 0.06 -0.30 -42.67
N GLU A 24 -0.66 -0.44 -41.57
CA GLU A 24 -1.96 0.20 -41.35
C GLU A 24 -1.87 1.53 -40.62
N ASN A 25 -0.74 1.82 -39.96
CA ASN A 25 -0.48 3.01 -39.16
C ASN A 25 -1.71 3.47 -38.34
N PRO A 26 -2.29 2.58 -37.50
CA PRO A 26 -3.52 2.86 -36.79
C PRO A 26 -3.34 3.98 -35.76
N ASP A 27 -4.40 4.74 -35.45
CA ASP A 27 -4.34 5.71 -34.36
C ASP A 27 -4.13 5.03 -33.00
N TYR A 28 -3.07 5.44 -32.27
CA TYR A 28 -2.78 4.95 -30.93
C TYR A 28 -2.40 6.10 -29.97
N PRO A 29 -2.73 5.99 -28.68
CA PRO A 29 -2.27 6.94 -27.67
C PRO A 29 -0.74 6.88 -27.54
N GLU A 30 -0.08 8.04 -27.47
CA GLU A 30 1.38 8.07 -27.36
C GLU A 30 1.89 7.26 -26.15
N PRO A 31 2.80 6.29 -26.38
CA PRO A 31 3.40 5.50 -25.31
C PRO A 31 4.30 6.38 -24.42
N LYS A 32 4.06 6.35 -23.10
CA LYS A 32 4.77 7.23 -22.15
C LYS A 32 6.07 6.63 -21.56
N VAL A 33 6.13 5.31 -21.37
CA VAL A 33 7.18 4.68 -20.54
C VAL A 33 7.75 3.35 -21.06
N THR A 34 7.08 2.66 -21.98
CA THR A 34 7.48 1.32 -22.46
C THR A 34 7.45 1.28 -23.98
N PHE A 35 8.59 0.98 -24.59
CA PHE A 35 8.77 0.95 -26.05
C PHE A 35 9.34 -0.39 -26.47
N LEU A 36 8.79 -0.96 -27.53
CA LEU A 36 9.33 -2.15 -28.18
C LEU A 36 10.39 -1.73 -29.19
N ILE A 37 11.59 -2.29 -29.09
CA ILE A 37 12.68 -2.02 -30.03
C ILE A 37 12.69 -3.14 -31.07
N HIS A 38 12.44 -2.77 -32.34
CA HIS A 38 12.52 -3.71 -33.45
C HIS A 38 13.07 -2.97 -34.68
N ASN A 39 14.10 -3.54 -35.34
CA ASN A 39 14.79 -2.90 -36.47
C ASN A 39 15.23 -1.44 -36.22
N LYS A 40 15.75 -1.15 -35.01
CA LYS A 40 16.15 0.20 -34.55
C LYS A 40 15.00 1.23 -34.47
N GLN A 41 13.74 0.79 -34.60
CA GLN A 41 12.56 1.63 -34.41
C GLN A 41 11.95 1.43 -33.02
N LYS A 42 11.38 2.50 -32.46
CA LYS A 42 10.62 2.47 -31.19
C LYS A 42 9.14 2.36 -31.48
N LEU A 43 8.53 1.26 -31.04
CA LEU A 43 7.11 0.95 -31.27
C LEU A 43 6.30 1.01 -29.95
N PRO A 44 4.99 1.34 -30.00
CA PRO A 44 4.14 1.39 -28.80
C PRO A 44 3.91 -0.01 -28.21
N ALA A 45 4.71 -0.39 -27.21
CA ALA A 45 4.76 -1.76 -26.68
C ALA A 45 3.38 -2.30 -26.27
N LYS A 46 2.61 -1.53 -25.49
CA LYS A 46 1.25 -1.94 -25.07
C LYS A 46 0.32 -2.16 -26.26
N HIS A 47 0.44 -1.35 -27.30
CA HIS A 47 -0.42 -1.46 -28.47
C HIS A 47 -0.06 -2.70 -29.31
N ILE A 48 1.24 -2.90 -29.58
CA ILE A 48 1.74 -4.08 -30.27
C ILE A 48 1.36 -5.37 -29.52
N ARG A 49 1.43 -5.37 -28.18
CA ARG A 49 1.01 -6.50 -27.34
C ARG A 49 -0.47 -6.87 -27.53
N GLY A 50 -1.35 -5.87 -27.61
CA GLY A 50 -2.77 -6.10 -27.90
C GLY A 50 -3.02 -6.59 -29.33
N MET A 51 -2.25 -6.10 -30.30
CA MET A 51 -2.32 -6.58 -31.68
C MET A 51 -1.84 -8.03 -31.81
N ALA A 52 -0.76 -8.40 -31.10
CA ALA A 52 -0.28 -9.78 -31.05
C ALA A 52 -1.34 -10.74 -30.46
N TYR A 53 -2.11 -10.28 -29.47
CA TYR A 53 -3.25 -11.03 -28.95
C TYR A 53 -4.32 -11.27 -30.03
N LYS A 54 -4.67 -10.22 -30.81
CA LYS A 54 -5.61 -10.34 -31.93
C LYS A 54 -5.10 -11.31 -33.00
N VAL A 55 -3.80 -11.27 -33.32
CA VAL A 55 -3.18 -12.18 -34.29
C VAL A 55 -3.25 -13.64 -33.81
N ALA A 56 -2.94 -13.90 -32.53
CA ALA A 56 -2.88 -15.26 -32.00
C ALA A 56 -4.26 -15.90 -31.76
N TYR A 57 -5.25 -15.11 -31.34
CA TYR A 57 -6.57 -15.61 -30.91
C TYR A 57 -7.73 -15.19 -31.81
N GLY A 58 -7.49 -14.35 -32.82
CA GLY A 58 -8.53 -13.80 -33.70
C GLY A 58 -9.52 -12.86 -33.00
N LYS A 59 -9.25 -12.43 -31.76
CA LYS A 59 -10.14 -11.62 -30.93
C LYS A 59 -9.43 -10.38 -30.42
N GLU A 60 -10.13 -9.23 -30.45
CA GLU A 60 -9.62 -8.00 -29.85
C GLU A 60 -9.76 -8.01 -28.33
N ILE A 61 -8.73 -7.49 -27.66
CA ILE A 61 -8.69 -7.30 -26.22
C ILE A 61 -8.78 -5.81 -25.89
N LYS A 62 -9.58 -5.45 -24.88
CA LYS A 62 -9.69 -4.03 -24.49
C LYS A 62 -8.39 -3.59 -23.84
N LYS A 63 -7.93 -2.38 -24.17
CA LYS A 63 -6.70 -1.80 -23.59
C LYS A 63 -6.77 -1.61 -22.06
N SER A 64 -7.95 -1.68 -21.45
CA SER A 64 -8.18 -1.70 -19.99
C SER A 64 -7.79 -3.02 -19.33
N ASP A 65 -7.78 -4.11 -20.10
CA ASP A 65 -7.74 -5.46 -19.54
C ASP A 65 -6.30 -5.97 -19.33
N PHE A 66 -5.29 -5.16 -19.71
CA PHE A 66 -3.87 -5.48 -19.53
C PHE A 66 -3.00 -4.24 -19.36
N GLY A 67 -1.90 -4.40 -18.60
CA GLY A 67 -1.00 -3.31 -18.21
C GLY A 67 -0.04 -2.89 -19.32
N GLY A 68 0.44 -1.64 -19.27
CA GLY A 68 1.50 -1.12 -20.17
C GLY A 68 2.90 -1.08 -19.57
N GLY A 69 3.03 -1.32 -18.25
CA GLY A 69 4.29 -1.26 -17.50
C GLY A 69 5.05 -2.58 -17.50
N MET A 70 5.58 -3.00 -16.34
CA MET A 70 6.43 -4.19 -16.19
C MET A 70 5.82 -5.50 -16.71
N GLU A 71 4.50 -5.66 -16.69
CA GLU A 71 3.83 -6.83 -17.27
C GLU A 71 4.08 -6.93 -18.79
N THR A 72 4.05 -5.80 -19.50
CA THR A 72 4.33 -5.73 -20.93
C THR A 72 5.82 -5.92 -21.22
N VAL A 73 6.70 -5.42 -20.35
CA VAL A 73 8.15 -5.68 -20.42
C VAL A 73 8.42 -7.19 -20.36
N LYS A 74 7.93 -7.86 -19.30
CA LYS A 74 8.10 -9.31 -19.11
C LYS A 74 7.52 -10.13 -20.26
N PHE A 75 6.37 -9.72 -20.80
CA PHE A 75 5.74 -10.38 -21.95
C PHE A 75 6.67 -10.43 -23.17
N PHE A 76 7.28 -9.30 -23.53
CA PHE A 76 8.17 -9.21 -24.69
C PHE A 76 9.55 -9.82 -24.43
N GLU A 77 10.12 -9.62 -23.24
CA GLU A 77 11.40 -10.24 -22.86
C GLU A 77 11.33 -11.76 -22.89
N ARG A 78 10.23 -12.36 -22.40
CA ARG A 78 10.00 -13.81 -22.48
C ARG A 78 10.01 -14.33 -23.92
N LEU A 79 9.55 -13.51 -24.87
CA LEU A 79 9.51 -13.85 -26.29
C LEU A 79 10.81 -13.47 -27.02
N GLY A 80 11.82 -12.91 -26.32
CA GLY A 80 13.12 -12.58 -26.90
C GLY A 80 13.20 -11.20 -27.57
N PHE A 81 12.23 -10.30 -27.32
CA PHE A 81 12.27 -8.93 -27.84
C PHE A 81 12.98 -7.95 -26.90
N GLU A 82 13.66 -6.96 -27.48
CA GLU A 82 14.28 -5.87 -26.74
C GLU A 82 13.26 -4.78 -26.39
N ILE A 83 13.30 -4.29 -25.15
CA ILE A 83 12.39 -3.28 -24.61
C ILE A 83 13.17 -2.10 -24.03
N ASP A 84 12.77 -0.89 -24.42
CA ASP A 84 13.18 0.37 -23.78
C ASP A 84 12.10 0.78 -22.77
N TYR A 85 12.36 0.50 -21.50
CA TYR A 85 11.48 0.83 -20.38
C TYR A 85 12.09 1.94 -19.52
N ARG A 86 11.40 3.09 -19.47
CA ARG A 86 11.84 4.30 -18.74
C ARG A 86 11.24 4.43 -17.33
N GLY A 87 10.65 3.35 -16.80
CA GLY A 87 9.89 3.36 -15.54
C GLY A 87 10.62 2.83 -14.30
N LYS A 88 11.89 3.21 -14.05
CA LYS A 88 12.55 3.00 -12.74
C LYS A 88 13.42 4.18 -12.28
N SER A 89 13.16 4.57 -11.02
CA SER A 89 14.06 5.26 -10.09
C SER A 89 15.41 4.52 -9.99
N THR A 90 16.51 5.26 -10.13
CA THR A 90 17.88 4.74 -10.11
C THR A 90 18.50 4.83 -8.71
N ARG A 91 18.43 3.72 -7.96
CA ARG A 91 19.49 3.34 -7.00
C ARG A 91 20.16 2.08 -7.54
N GLY A 92 21.45 2.17 -7.88
CA GLY A 92 22.32 1.00 -7.98
C GLY A 92 23.23 0.90 -9.22
N ARG A 93 24.47 1.38 -9.05
CA ARG A 93 25.74 0.91 -9.66
C ARG A 93 25.78 0.65 -11.18
N LYS A 94 26.47 1.53 -11.90
CA LYS A 94 27.42 1.10 -12.94
C LYS A 94 28.83 1.53 -12.56
N ARG A 95 29.70 0.53 -12.39
CA ARG A 95 31.13 0.67 -12.67
C ARG A 95 31.23 0.92 -14.17
N ASP A 96 31.87 2.01 -14.57
CA ASP A 96 32.95 1.95 -15.56
C ASP A 96 33.75 3.24 -15.61
N LYS A 97 35.06 3.05 -15.71
CA LYS A 97 36.13 4.06 -15.75
C LYS A 97 36.03 4.88 -17.04
N VAL A 98 35.98 6.21 -16.97
CA VAL A 98 36.68 7.09 -17.91
C VAL A 98 37.09 8.40 -17.19
N LYS A 99 38.35 8.78 -17.43
CA LYS A 99 39.06 9.97 -16.94
C LYS A 99 38.44 11.30 -17.40
N LYS A 100 38.47 12.30 -16.52
CA LYS A 100 38.80 13.73 -16.73
C LYS A 100 38.62 14.38 -15.35
N GLY A 101 39.60 15.01 -14.74
CA GLY A 101 40.33 16.19 -15.21
C GLY A 101 40.09 17.25 -14.13
N GLN A 102 41.15 17.66 -13.45
CA GLN A 102 41.14 18.72 -12.43
C GLN A 102 40.48 19.99 -12.98
N ILE A 103 39.78 20.73 -12.13
CA ILE A 103 39.93 22.18 -11.93
C ILE A 103 39.29 22.54 -10.58
N ASN A 104 40.05 23.30 -9.81
CA ASN A 104 39.78 23.84 -8.48
C ASN A 104 38.65 24.89 -8.49
N ASN A 105 37.97 25.07 -7.35
CA ASN A 105 38.12 26.28 -6.53
C ASN A 105 37.21 26.21 -5.28
N GLU A 106 37.88 26.15 -4.13
CA GLU A 106 37.70 26.95 -2.90
C GLU A 106 36.37 27.71 -2.71
N GLU A 107 35.65 27.39 -1.63
CA GLU A 107 35.41 28.26 -0.44
C GLU A 107 33.98 28.85 -0.50
N ASN A 108 33.12 28.89 0.53
CA ASN A 108 33.31 29.06 1.95
C ASN A 108 32.16 28.41 2.76
N LYS A 109 32.51 27.93 3.96
CA LYS A 109 31.60 27.60 5.08
C LYS A 109 30.97 28.87 5.63
N VAL A 110 29.68 28.82 6.02
CA VAL A 110 29.20 29.39 7.30
C VAL A 110 28.00 28.55 7.79
N GLU A 111 28.19 27.89 8.92
CA GLU A 111 27.12 27.37 9.78
C GLU A 111 26.40 28.53 10.48
N SER A 112 25.09 28.42 10.66
CA SER A 112 24.48 28.83 11.93
C SER A 112 23.13 28.13 12.13
N ASN A 113 23.09 27.32 13.19
CA ASN A 113 21.88 26.85 13.83
C ASN A 113 21.05 28.04 14.31
N LYS A 114 19.71 27.94 14.18
CA LYS A 114 18.79 28.50 15.18
C LYS A 114 17.49 27.70 15.19
N VAL A 115 17.29 27.05 16.33
CA VAL A 115 16.03 26.55 16.86
C VAL A 115 15.17 27.76 17.20
N GLU A 116 13.88 27.74 16.84
CA GLU A 116 12.89 28.61 17.49
C GLU A 116 11.53 27.89 17.55
N ASN A 117 11.04 27.80 18.79
CA ASN A 117 9.73 27.33 19.20
C ASN A 117 8.76 28.53 19.29
N ASN A 118 7.47 28.22 19.17
CA ASN A 118 6.28 28.96 19.65
C ASN A 118 5.81 30.18 18.84
N ASN A 119 4.65 30.09 18.19
CA ASN A 119 3.36 30.58 18.74
C ASN A 119 2.24 30.56 17.69
N LEU A 120 1.05 30.20 18.17
CA LEU A 120 -0.24 30.47 17.54
C LEU A 120 -0.47 31.99 17.51
N GLU A 121 -1.12 32.49 16.46
CA GLU A 121 -1.44 33.91 16.17
C GLU A 121 -0.39 34.75 15.42
N GLU A 122 0.08 34.28 14.26
CA GLU A 122 0.67 35.19 13.25
C GLU A 122 0.76 34.47 11.90
N ASP A 123 -0.26 34.56 11.02
CA ASP A 123 0.00 34.52 9.55
C ASP A 123 -1.18 34.84 8.60
N SER A 124 -1.86 35.98 8.74
CA SER A 124 -2.70 36.45 7.62
C SER A 124 -1.87 36.98 6.43
N THR A 125 -0.52 36.97 6.52
CA THR A 125 0.39 37.66 5.61
C THR A 125 1.32 36.77 4.78
N ARG A 126 1.62 35.52 5.16
CA ARG A 126 2.43 34.64 4.30
C ARG A 126 1.60 34.10 3.14
N ARG A 127 2.20 34.19 1.96
CA ARG A 127 1.68 33.66 0.70
C ARG A 127 1.73 32.13 0.71
N ILE A 128 0.59 31.48 0.49
CA ILE A 128 0.48 30.01 0.42
C ILE A 128 1.26 29.49 -0.79
N LYS A 129 2.05 28.43 -0.58
CA LYS A 129 2.83 27.76 -1.61
C LYS A 129 2.60 26.26 -1.52
N ILE A 130 2.53 25.60 -2.68
CA ILE A 130 2.44 24.14 -2.78
C ILE A 130 3.76 23.61 -3.32
N PRO A 131 4.40 22.63 -2.64
CA PRO A 131 5.59 21.96 -3.14
C PRO A 131 5.35 21.33 -4.52
N GLY A 132 6.35 21.37 -5.40
CA GLY A 132 6.28 20.75 -6.72
C GLY A 132 6.75 19.29 -6.76
N LYS A 133 7.16 18.73 -5.61
CA LYS A 133 7.76 17.39 -5.47
C LYS A 133 7.10 16.66 -4.31
N GLY A 134 7.19 15.33 -4.30
CA GLY A 134 6.69 14.52 -3.19
C GLY A 134 5.19 14.24 -3.23
N VAL A 135 4.48 14.63 -4.31
CA VAL A 135 3.01 14.49 -4.40
C VAL A 135 2.58 13.03 -4.21
N ILE A 136 3.29 12.11 -4.85
CA ILE A 136 2.94 10.68 -4.82
C ILE A 136 3.26 10.09 -3.44
N GLU A 137 4.44 10.40 -2.92
CA GLU A 137 4.92 9.95 -1.61
C GLU A 137 3.98 10.41 -0.50
N GLN A 138 3.60 11.70 -0.51
CA GLN A 138 2.71 12.31 0.46
C GLN A 138 1.26 11.80 0.32
N LYS A 139 0.76 11.57 -0.90
CA LYS A 139 -0.57 10.97 -1.11
C LYS A 139 -0.61 9.50 -0.63
N ASN A 140 0.46 8.74 -0.81
CA ASN A 140 0.59 7.38 -0.28
C ASN A 140 0.68 7.37 1.25
N ALA A 141 1.47 8.27 1.84
CA ALA A 141 1.56 8.42 3.29
C ALA A 141 0.19 8.80 3.89
N LEU A 142 -0.52 9.75 3.26
CA LEU A 142 -1.90 10.08 3.62
C LEU A 142 -2.82 8.84 3.55
N GLN A 143 -2.74 8.04 2.48
CA GLN A 143 -3.54 6.81 2.36
C GLN A 143 -3.28 5.83 3.51
N LEU A 144 -2.02 5.65 3.93
CA LEU A 144 -1.65 4.78 5.04
C LEU A 144 -2.22 5.30 6.36
N LEU A 145 -2.08 6.60 6.63
CA LEU A 145 -2.64 7.24 7.82
C LEU A 145 -4.16 7.14 7.87
N LEU A 146 -4.85 7.41 6.76
CA LEU A 146 -6.30 7.25 6.66
C LEU A 146 -6.71 5.79 6.90
N ASN A 147 -5.97 4.82 6.34
CA ASN A 147 -6.21 3.41 6.60
C ASN A 147 -6.00 3.02 8.07
N LYS A 148 -5.11 3.69 8.79
CA LYS A 148 -4.93 3.50 10.23
C LYS A 148 -6.10 4.11 11.01
N ILE A 149 -6.40 5.38 10.75
CA ILE A 149 -7.47 6.14 11.43
C ILE A 149 -8.83 5.47 11.26
N TYR A 150 -9.19 5.09 10.03
CA TYR A 150 -10.48 4.47 9.70
C TYR A 150 -10.42 2.95 9.67
N LYS A 151 -9.44 2.33 10.35
CA LYS A 151 -9.34 0.87 10.52
C LYS A 151 -9.44 0.06 9.23
N GLY A 152 -9.01 0.62 8.10
CA GLY A 152 -9.01 -0.02 6.78
C GLY A 152 -10.25 0.15 5.93
N ASP A 153 -11.21 0.97 6.35
CA ASP A 153 -12.42 1.25 5.57
C ASP A 153 -12.19 2.23 4.40
N ILE A 154 -10.94 2.59 4.11
CA ILE A 154 -10.62 3.57 3.06
C ILE A 154 -10.58 2.90 1.70
N VAL A 155 -11.49 3.33 0.83
CA VAL A 155 -11.55 2.94 -0.58
C VAL A 155 -11.05 4.09 -1.46
N CYS A 156 -10.06 3.82 -2.30
CA CYS A 156 -9.52 4.82 -3.22
C CYS A 156 -10.29 4.86 -4.55
N GLU A 157 -10.33 6.02 -5.20
CA GLU A 157 -10.90 6.22 -6.55
C GLU A 157 -12.37 5.76 -6.68
N LYS A 158 -13.12 5.79 -5.57
CA LYS A 158 -14.50 5.29 -5.52
C LYS A 158 -15.43 6.19 -6.33
N THR A 159 -16.40 5.58 -7.00
CA THR A 159 -17.52 6.27 -7.65
C THR A 159 -18.82 5.95 -6.93
N PHE A 160 -19.78 6.87 -7.02
CA PHE A 160 -21.13 6.63 -6.54
C PHE A 160 -22.16 6.80 -7.67
N PRO A 161 -23.26 6.03 -7.66
CA PRO A 161 -24.36 6.23 -8.60
C PRO A 161 -24.98 7.63 -8.53
N TRP A 162 -24.98 8.24 -7.33
CA TRP A 162 -25.53 9.57 -7.04
C TRP A 162 -24.53 10.71 -7.29
N LEU A 163 -23.21 10.44 -7.26
CA LEU A 163 -22.18 11.47 -7.45
C LEU A 163 -21.94 11.73 -8.94
N LYS A 164 -22.84 12.49 -9.55
CA LYS A 164 -22.79 12.85 -10.97
C LYS A 164 -23.01 14.34 -11.17
N SER A 165 -22.43 14.90 -12.22
CA SER A 165 -22.79 16.25 -12.67
C SER A 165 -24.29 16.31 -13.04
N PRO A 166 -24.96 17.44 -12.80
CA PRO A 166 -26.41 17.52 -12.95
C PRO A 166 -26.83 17.29 -14.41
N LYS A 167 -28.01 16.67 -14.59
CA LYS A 167 -28.65 16.54 -15.92
C LYS A 167 -29.08 17.89 -16.47
N GLU A 168 -29.48 18.80 -15.59
CA GLU A 168 -29.89 20.17 -15.90
C GLU A 168 -29.19 21.14 -14.96
N ILE A 169 -28.60 22.20 -15.51
CA ILE A 169 -27.91 23.24 -14.73
C ILE A 169 -28.97 24.13 -14.08
N LYS A 170 -29.31 23.83 -12.81
CA LYS A 170 -30.33 24.53 -12.01
C LYS A 170 -29.86 24.72 -10.57
N GLY A 171 -30.49 25.64 -9.84
CA GLY A 171 -30.12 25.95 -8.44
C GLY A 171 -28.66 26.40 -8.35
N SER A 172 -27.94 25.99 -7.31
CA SER A 172 -26.53 26.39 -7.10
C SER A 172 -25.58 26.08 -8.27
N TYR A 173 -25.95 25.15 -9.17
CA TYR A 173 -25.16 24.86 -10.36
C TYR A 173 -25.18 25.99 -11.39
N ILE A 174 -26.25 26.80 -11.44
CA ILE A 174 -26.35 27.93 -12.38
C ILE A 174 -25.38 29.05 -11.99
N ASP A 175 -25.26 29.33 -10.70
CA ASP A 175 -24.37 30.38 -10.17
C ASP A 175 -22.90 30.02 -10.42
N ILE A 176 -22.56 28.75 -10.28
CA ILE A 176 -21.22 28.23 -10.62
C ILE A 176 -20.99 28.33 -12.13
N PHE A 177 -21.97 27.89 -12.93
CA PHE A 177 -21.84 27.87 -14.38
C PHE A 177 -21.65 29.28 -14.96
N GLU A 178 -22.50 30.24 -14.59
CA GLU A 178 -22.36 31.63 -15.05
C GLU A 178 -21.11 32.30 -14.48
N GLY A 179 -20.74 32.00 -13.22
CA GLY A 179 -19.49 32.46 -12.61
C GLY A 179 -18.25 32.02 -13.38
N LEU A 180 -18.19 30.75 -13.80
CA LEU A 180 -17.10 30.19 -14.59
C LEU A 180 -17.13 30.64 -16.06
N LYS A 181 -18.31 30.68 -16.68
CA LYS A 181 -18.49 31.15 -18.06
C LYS A 181 -18.06 32.61 -18.23
N SER A 182 -18.33 33.46 -17.24
CA SER A 182 -17.91 34.88 -17.26
C SER A 182 -16.39 35.08 -17.23
N TYR A 183 -15.62 34.05 -16.83
CA TYR A 183 -14.16 34.16 -16.71
C TYR A 183 -13.45 34.19 -18.06
N ARG A 184 -13.73 33.22 -18.94
CA ARG A 184 -13.10 33.10 -20.26
C ARG A 184 -14.07 32.97 -21.43
N GLY A 185 -15.38 33.06 -21.17
CA GLY A 185 -16.43 33.00 -22.19
C GLY A 185 -16.77 31.58 -22.68
N ASP A 186 -16.07 30.54 -22.24
CA ASP A 186 -16.40 29.16 -22.61
C ASP A 186 -17.63 28.65 -21.84
N SER A 187 -18.47 27.89 -22.52
CA SER A 187 -19.66 27.25 -21.93
C SER A 187 -19.65 25.72 -22.08
N THR A 188 -18.57 25.15 -22.60
CA THR A 188 -18.47 23.72 -22.95
C THR A 188 -17.86 22.86 -21.84
N PHE A 189 -17.39 23.47 -20.75
CA PHE A 189 -16.74 22.77 -19.64
C PHE A 189 -17.67 21.87 -18.80
N ALA A 190 -18.96 22.23 -18.70
CA ALA A 190 -19.94 21.57 -17.82
C ALA A 190 -20.68 20.43 -18.52
N LYS A 191 -20.02 19.27 -18.68
CA LYS A 191 -20.68 18.08 -19.24
C LYS A 191 -21.73 17.54 -18.26
N ARG A 192 -22.85 17.07 -18.78
CA ARG A 192 -24.02 16.59 -18.02
C ARG A 192 -23.88 15.11 -17.66
N ASN A 193 -24.40 14.73 -16.48
CA ASN A 193 -24.50 13.34 -16.02
C ASN A 193 -23.17 12.57 -15.99
N VAL A 194 -22.05 13.27 -15.76
CA VAL A 194 -20.71 12.67 -15.66
C VAL A 194 -20.51 12.13 -14.26
N ALA A 195 -20.17 10.84 -14.15
CA ALA A 195 -19.79 10.23 -12.87
C ALA A 195 -18.44 10.77 -12.40
N LEU A 196 -18.37 11.18 -11.14
CA LEU A 196 -17.16 11.70 -10.52
C LEU A 196 -16.57 10.65 -9.58
N ARG A 197 -15.24 10.60 -9.54
CA ARG A 197 -14.47 9.76 -8.62
C ARG A 197 -14.04 10.57 -7.41
N CYS A 198 -13.97 9.93 -6.26
CA CYS A 198 -13.39 10.48 -5.05
C CYS A 198 -12.01 9.88 -4.79
N ASP A 199 -11.06 10.68 -4.32
CA ASP A 199 -9.71 10.20 -4.00
C ASP A 199 -9.76 9.12 -2.92
N PHE A 200 -10.38 9.43 -1.77
CA PHE A 200 -10.54 8.50 -0.65
C PHE A 200 -11.96 8.56 -0.09
N VAL A 201 -12.52 7.40 0.24
CA VAL A 201 -13.84 7.28 0.87
C VAL A 201 -13.77 6.32 2.05
N CYS A 202 -14.22 6.77 3.21
CA CYS A 202 -14.63 5.92 4.32
C CYS A 202 -16.16 5.79 4.29
N GLU A 203 -16.66 4.61 3.96
CA GLU A 203 -18.09 4.41 3.72
C GLU A 203 -18.87 4.31 5.04
N SER A 204 -18.30 3.62 6.03
CA SER A 204 -18.94 3.43 7.34
C SER A 204 -19.20 4.75 8.05
N GLU A 205 -18.31 5.73 7.90
CA GLU A 205 -18.45 7.07 8.49
C GLU A 205 -19.01 8.12 7.52
N LYS A 206 -19.45 7.72 6.32
CA LYS A 206 -19.92 8.62 5.25
C LYS A 206 -18.99 9.82 5.04
N THR A 207 -17.69 9.57 4.95
CA THR A 207 -16.66 10.61 4.82
C THR A 207 -15.92 10.46 3.50
N ILE A 208 -15.81 11.56 2.76
CA ILE A 208 -15.04 11.69 1.52
C ILE A 208 -13.85 12.61 1.81
N ILE A 209 -12.65 12.20 1.42
CA ILE A 209 -11.45 13.03 1.46
C ILE A 209 -10.94 13.22 0.03
N GLU A 210 -10.88 14.48 -0.43
CA GLU A 210 -10.25 14.88 -1.68
C GLU A 210 -8.85 15.45 -1.41
N TYR A 211 -7.87 15.05 -2.23
CA TYR A 211 -6.49 15.50 -2.14
C TYR A 211 -6.18 16.50 -3.25
N ASP A 212 -6.23 17.78 -2.92
CA ASP A 212 -6.09 18.86 -3.89
C ASP A 212 -4.61 19.15 -4.18
N GLU A 213 -4.19 18.78 -5.39
CA GLU A 213 -2.87 19.11 -5.95
C GLU A 213 -2.83 20.54 -6.53
N ARG A 214 -1.64 21.02 -6.90
CA ARG A 214 -1.41 22.40 -7.38
C ARG A 214 -2.40 22.87 -8.46
N GLN A 215 -2.79 21.99 -9.40
CA GLN A 215 -3.71 22.31 -10.49
C GLN A 215 -5.16 22.60 -10.06
N HIS A 216 -5.52 22.38 -8.79
CA HIS A 216 -6.83 22.73 -8.25
C HIS A 216 -6.91 24.21 -7.80
N PHE A 217 -5.77 24.86 -7.60
CA PHE A 217 -5.70 26.23 -7.04
C PHE A 217 -5.60 27.29 -8.14
N THR A 218 -6.69 27.41 -8.92
CA THR A 218 -6.80 28.29 -10.10
C THR A 218 -7.79 29.42 -9.84
N GLU A 219 -7.75 30.47 -10.66
CA GLU A 219 -8.76 31.55 -10.63
C GLU A 219 -10.17 31.02 -10.92
N ALA A 220 -10.30 29.97 -11.74
CA ALA A 220 -11.57 29.30 -11.97
C ALA A 220 -12.12 28.66 -10.69
N ARG A 221 -11.28 27.96 -9.90
CA ARG A 221 -11.71 27.36 -8.63
C ARG A 221 -12.13 28.42 -7.61
N ARG A 222 -11.38 29.53 -7.52
CA ARG A 222 -11.74 30.69 -6.70
C ARG A 222 -13.13 31.22 -7.04
N ARG A 223 -13.40 31.48 -8.32
CA ARG A 223 -14.71 31.97 -8.80
C ARG A 223 -15.83 31.00 -8.46
N ALA A 224 -15.60 29.70 -8.67
CA ALA A 224 -16.59 28.69 -8.31
C ALA A 224 -16.89 28.72 -6.81
N LEU A 225 -15.88 28.72 -5.92
CA LEU A 225 -16.07 28.77 -4.47
C LEU A 225 -16.90 29.99 -4.00
N LEU A 226 -16.74 31.13 -4.68
CA LEU A 226 -17.50 32.34 -4.41
C LEU A 226 -18.98 32.24 -4.84
N SER A 227 -19.31 31.36 -5.79
CA SER A 227 -20.66 31.21 -6.35
C SER A 227 -21.62 30.36 -5.49
N TYR A 228 -21.16 29.47 -4.60
CA TYR A 228 -22.04 28.55 -3.84
C TYR A 228 -21.87 28.65 -2.32
N LYS A 229 -21.93 29.88 -1.77
CA LYS A 229 -21.69 30.12 -0.34
C LYS A 229 -22.66 29.43 0.61
N ASN A 230 -23.87 29.15 0.15
CA ASN A 230 -24.97 28.58 0.95
C ASN A 230 -24.81 27.08 1.26
N ILE A 231 -23.78 26.43 0.70
CA ILE A 231 -23.48 25.02 0.99
C ILE A 231 -22.54 24.95 2.19
N LYS A 232 -22.88 24.10 3.17
CA LYS A 232 -22.00 23.80 4.30
C LYS A 232 -20.84 22.93 3.81
N LEU A 233 -19.62 23.35 4.09
CA LEU A 233 -18.39 22.63 3.74
C LEU A 233 -17.72 22.14 5.01
N ALA A 234 -17.02 21.00 4.92
CA ALA A 234 -16.22 20.46 6.02
C ALA A 234 -14.72 20.77 5.86
N TYR A 235 -14.41 21.83 5.12
CA TYR A 235 -13.08 22.41 4.96
C TYR A 235 -13.19 23.94 4.96
N ASP A 236 -12.09 24.63 5.22
CA ASP A 236 -12.05 26.09 5.26
C ASP A 236 -12.13 26.69 3.85
N ARG A 237 -13.29 27.25 3.51
CA ARG A 237 -13.52 27.90 2.22
C ARG A 237 -12.57 29.08 1.98
N GLU A 238 -12.37 29.92 2.99
CA GLU A 238 -11.60 31.15 2.85
C GLU A 238 -10.11 30.82 2.69
N LEU A 239 -9.63 29.78 3.37
CA LEU A 239 -8.29 29.24 3.15
C LEU A 239 -8.10 28.78 1.70
N TRP A 240 -9.06 28.06 1.12
CA TRP A 240 -8.99 27.63 -0.29
C TRP A 240 -9.08 28.79 -1.28
N ILE A 241 -9.88 29.81 -1.00
CA ILE A 241 -9.96 31.05 -1.80
C ILE A 241 -8.60 31.76 -1.79
N LYS A 242 -8.02 31.99 -0.60
CA LYS A 242 -6.69 32.59 -0.43
C LYS A 242 -5.63 31.76 -1.15
N ALA A 243 -5.70 30.43 -1.06
CA ALA A 243 -4.76 29.55 -1.76
C ALA A 243 -4.84 29.73 -3.27
N CYS A 244 -6.03 29.85 -3.85
CA CYS A 244 -6.19 30.13 -5.28
C CYS A 244 -5.59 31.49 -5.68
N GLU A 245 -5.78 32.52 -4.85
CA GLU A 245 -5.21 33.86 -5.05
C GLU A 245 -3.68 33.88 -4.97
N ASP A 246 -3.11 33.13 -4.03
CA ASP A 246 -1.68 33.07 -3.78
C ASP A 246 -0.96 32.23 -4.85
N ILE A 247 -1.52 31.08 -5.21
CA ILE A 247 -0.91 30.06 -6.08
C ILE A 247 -1.08 30.39 -7.56
N GLN A 248 -2.25 30.89 -7.96
CA GLN A 248 -2.61 31.25 -9.34
C GLN A 248 -2.20 30.20 -10.38
N ALA A 249 -2.48 28.92 -10.10
CA ALA A 249 -2.15 27.85 -11.03
C ALA A 249 -2.91 28.02 -12.36
N LYS A 250 -2.31 27.53 -13.44
CA LYS A 250 -2.89 27.53 -14.79
C LYS A 250 -2.68 26.15 -15.41
N ASP A 251 -3.77 25.45 -15.71
CA ASP A 251 -3.79 24.17 -16.44
C ASP A 251 -4.83 24.30 -17.56
N ASN A 252 -4.60 25.26 -18.46
CA ASN A 252 -5.54 25.72 -19.48
C ASN A 252 -5.46 24.93 -20.81
N HIS A 253 -4.99 23.68 -20.78
CA HIS A 253 -4.98 22.83 -21.97
C HIS A 253 -5.69 21.49 -21.72
N PRO A 254 -6.86 21.23 -22.33
CA PRO A 254 -7.60 22.09 -23.25
C PRO A 254 -8.08 23.39 -22.60
N PHE A 255 -8.45 24.39 -23.42
CA PHE A 255 -8.70 25.79 -23.03
C PHE A 255 -9.50 25.96 -21.73
N ASN A 256 -10.51 25.12 -21.54
CA ASN A 256 -11.47 25.19 -20.44
C ASN A 256 -11.22 24.20 -19.29
N ARG A 257 -10.02 23.61 -19.22
CA ARG A 257 -9.73 22.57 -18.24
C ARG A 257 -9.79 23.08 -16.79
N ASP A 258 -9.38 24.33 -16.52
CA ASP A 258 -9.51 24.89 -15.17
C ASP A 258 -10.98 25.05 -14.76
N GLU A 259 -11.85 25.53 -15.65
CA GLU A 259 -13.30 25.63 -15.42
C GLU A 259 -13.93 24.26 -15.23
N ALA A 260 -13.55 23.28 -16.06
CA ALA A 260 -14.05 21.92 -15.93
C ALA A 260 -13.70 21.33 -14.56
N ARG A 261 -12.44 21.47 -14.12
CA ARG A 261 -11.98 21.00 -12.80
C ARG A 261 -12.72 21.73 -11.68
N ALA A 262 -12.77 23.06 -11.74
CA ALA A 262 -13.49 23.88 -10.76
C ALA A 262 -14.98 23.52 -10.65
N TYR A 263 -15.62 23.27 -11.80
CA TYR A 263 -17.02 22.85 -11.86
C TYR A 263 -17.22 21.49 -11.20
N TYR A 264 -16.44 20.47 -11.57
CA TYR A 264 -16.61 19.13 -11.01
C TYR A 264 -16.23 19.06 -9.52
N ASP A 265 -15.24 19.81 -9.06
CA ASP A 265 -14.93 19.94 -7.63
C ASP A 265 -16.10 20.54 -6.86
N SER A 266 -16.77 21.55 -7.43
CA SER A 266 -17.97 22.14 -6.84
C SER A 266 -19.17 21.18 -6.84
N VAL A 267 -19.31 20.36 -7.90
CA VAL A 267 -20.32 19.30 -7.94
C VAL A 267 -20.07 18.29 -6.83
N ARG A 268 -18.81 17.88 -6.57
CA ARG A 268 -18.50 16.97 -5.45
C ARG A 268 -18.92 17.56 -4.12
N ASP A 269 -18.59 18.82 -3.88
CA ASP A 269 -18.92 19.52 -2.64
C ASP A 269 -20.45 19.59 -2.41
N ILE A 270 -21.21 19.91 -3.46
CA ILE A 270 -22.68 20.01 -3.39
C ILE A 270 -23.34 18.64 -3.21
N GLU A 271 -22.96 17.65 -4.03
CA GLU A 271 -23.59 16.33 -4.03
C GLU A 271 -23.23 15.53 -2.77
N ALA A 272 -22.00 15.65 -2.25
CA ALA A 272 -21.65 15.05 -0.97
C ALA A 272 -22.54 15.59 0.16
N ASN A 273 -22.68 16.92 0.27
CA ASN A 273 -23.54 17.53 1.28
C ASN A 273 -25.02 17.12 1.14
N LYS A 274 -25.55 17.04 -0.09
CA LYS A 274 -26.94 16.59 -0.34
C LYS A 274 -27.19 15.14 0.06
N ASN A 275 -26.19 14.27 -0.09
CA ASN A 275 -26.31 12.84 0.20
C ASN A 275 -25.83 12.49 1.62
N GLY A 276 -25.61 13.49 2.48
CA GLY A 276 -25.22 13.30 3.88
C GLY A 276 -23.79 12.80 4.07
N TYR A 277 -22.91 13.02 3.10
CA TYR A 277 -21.48 12.77 3.23
C TYR A 277 -20.75 14.02 3.71
N LYS A 278 -19.82 13.82 4.65
CA LYS A 278 -18.85 14.83 5.02
C LYS A 278 -17.72 14.82 3.98
N LEU A 279 -17.57 15.91 3.22
CA LEU A 279 -16.46 16.05 2.27
C LEU A 279 -15.40 17.00 2.84
N VAL A 280 -14.24 16.43 3.19
CA VAL A 280 -13.04 17.15 3.63
C VAL A 280 -12.09 17.28 2.43
N ARG A 281 -11.47 18.45 2.27
CA ARG A 281 -10.40 18.65 1.29
C ARG A 281 -9.09 18.86 2.03
N ILE A 282 -8.03 18.28 1.49
CA ILE A 282 -6.66 18.42 2.02
C ILE A 282 -5.78 18.91 0.88
N MET A 283 -5.08 20.02 1.11
CA MET A 283 -4.17 20.60 0.13
C MET A 283 -2.80 19.90 0.18
N HIS A 284 -2.21 19.60 -0.98
CA HIS A 284 -0.83 19.11 -1.02
C HIS A 284 0.13 20.11 -0.36
N GLY A 285 0.93 19.62 0.60
CA GLY A 285 1.84 20.46 1.38
C GLY A 285 1.19 21.20 2.55
N GLN A 286 -0.08 20.95 2.87
CA GLN A 286 -0.73 21.47 4.07
C GLN A 286 -0.06 20.98 5.37
N MET A 287 0.49 19.76 5.33
CA MET A 287 1.33 19.17 6.35
C MET A 287 2.24 18.11 5.70
N ASP A 288 3.23 17.63 6.44
CA ASP A 288 4.04 16.48 6.05
C ASP A 288 3.41 15.19 6.60
N PHE A 289 2.90 14.34 5.72
CA PHE A 289 2.26 13.07 6.09
C PHE A 289 3.27 11.98 6.51
N GLU A 290 4.57 12.23 6.36
CA GLU A 290 5.63 11.31 6.80
C GLU A 290 6.22 11.72 8.17
N SER A 291 5.75 12.83 8.75
CA SER A 291 6.19 13.31 10.05
C SER A 291 5.69 12.45 11.22
N ASP A 292 6.42 12.47 12.33
CA ASP A 292 6.08 11.70 13.54
C ASP A 292 4.74 12.11 14.17
N ASP A 293 4.29 13.35 13.97
CA ASP A 293 3.02 13.88 14.47
C ASP A 293 1.89 13.83 13.43
N ALA A 294 2.12 13.24 12.26
CA ALA A 294 1.20 13.28 11.14
C ALA A 294 -0.19 12.70 11.45
N GLU A 295 -0.27 11.63 12.24
CA GLU A 295 -1.57 11.05 12.61
C GLU A 295 -2.41 12.00 13.46
N ALA A 296 -1.80 12.63 14.46
CA ALA A 296 -2.48 13.56 15.35
C ALA A 296 -2.94 14.82 14.60
N SER A 297 -2.05 15.38 13.78
CA SER A 297 -2.34 16.53 12.92
C SER A 297 -3.44 16.22 11.89
N LEU A 298 -3.45 15.01 11.31
CA LEU A 298 -4.51 14.58 10.40
C LEU A 298 -5.85 14.36 11.12
N LYS A 299 -5.87 13.76 12.32
CA LYS A 299 -7.10 13.62 13.13
C LYS A 299 -7.74 14.98 13.40
N LYS A 300 -6.94 16.02 13.66
CA LYS A 300 -7.41 17.40 13.82
C LYS A 300 -8.03 17.97 12.54
N ILE A 301 -7.38 17.80 11.39
CA ILE A 301 -7.95 18.19 10.08
C ILE A 301 -9.27 17.48 9.81
N LEU A 302 -9.38 16.20 10.20
CA LEU A 302 -10.58 15.40 10.06
C LEU A 302 -11.64 15.72 11.12
N GLY A 303 -11.34 16.55 12.13
CA GLY A 303 -12.25 16.87 13.24
C GLY A 303 -12.55 15.68 14.15
N LEU A 304 -11.55 14.81 14.36
CA LEU A 304 -11.61 13.60 15.20
C LEU A 304 -10.99 13.82 16.59
N ASP A 305 -10.77 15.06 17.02
CA ASP A 305 -10.04 15.45 18.25
C ASP A 305 -10.64 14.91 19.56
N ASN A 306 -11.83 14.29 19.53
CA ASN A 306 -12.48 13.69 20.70
C ASN A 306 -12.53 12.15 20.68
N ALA A 307 -11.89 11.49 19.71
CA ALA A 307 -11.88 10.04 19.64
C ALA A 307 -10.45 9.53 19.66
N SER A 308 -10.16 8.73 20.69
CA SER A 308 -9.03 7.80 20.83
C SER A 308 -7.74 8.30 21.50
N GLU A 309 -7.75 8.30 22.83
CA GLU A 309 -6.61 7.77 23.59
C GLU A 309 -6.49 6.27 23.31
N VAL A 310 -5.90 5.88 22.17
CA VAL A 310 -5.21 4.58 22.13
C VAL A 310 -3.84 4.84 22.69
N LYS A 311 -3.53 4.21 23.84
CA LYS A 311 -2.17 4.14 24.36
C LYS A 311 -1.32 3.40 23.32
N ASP A 312 -0.72 4.14 22.40
CA ASP A 312 0.45 3.66 21.67
C ASP A 312 1.54 3.43 22.72
N ILE A 313 1.71 2.18 23.14
CA ILE A 313 2.91 1.76 23.86
C ILE A 313 4.04 1.87 22.84
N LYS A 314 4.63 3.07 22.74
CA LYS A 314 5.96 3.23 22.16
C LYS A 314 6.91 2.44 23.05
N ILE A 315 7.22 1.21 22.65
CA ILE A 315 8.31 0.46 23.28
C ILE A 315 9.60 1.20 22.92
N LYS A 316 10.02 2.11 23.81
CA LYS A 316 11.31 2.79 23.68
C LYS A 316 12.41 1.76 23.91
N GLY A 317 13.07 1.36 22.84
CA GLY A 317 14.28 0.56 22.88
C GLY A 317 14.33 -0.53 21.83
N GLN A 318 14.31 -0.18 20.54
CA GLN A 318 14.77 -1.13 19.52
C GLN A 318 16.23 -1.46 19.81
N ALA A 319 16.57 -2.75 19.82
CA ALA A 319 17.93 -3.22 20.01
C ALA A 319 18.86 -2.50 19.00
N LYS A 320 19.97 -1.93 19.48
CA LYS A 320 20.93 -1.16 18.66
C LYS A 320 21.44 -1.92 17.43
N ASP A 321 21.41 -3.25 17.48
CA ASP A 321 21.95 -4.15 16.44
C ASP A 321 20.88 -4.75 15.50
N GLY A 322 19.61 -4.35 15.64
CA GLY A 322 18.47 -4.87 14.89
C GLY A 322 18.06 -6.30 15.28
N LEU A 323 16.92 -6.78 14.76
CA LEU A 323 16.43 -8.14 14.96
C LEU A 323 17.01 -9.11 13.90
N LYS A 324 17.58 -10.24 14.34
CA LYS A 324 18.16 -11.28 13.48
C LYS A 324 17.40 -12.58 13.62
N ILE A 325 17.01 -13.17 12.48
CA ILE A 325 16.16 -14.35 12.44
C ILE A 325 16.89 -15.47 11.71
N GLY A 326 17.04 -16.62 12.36
CA GLY A 326 17.57 -17.84 11.78
C GLY A 326 16.45 -18.70 11.22
N LEU A 327 16.30 -18.73 9.90
CA LEU A 327 15.32 -19.58 9.22
C LEU A 327 15.93 -20.95 8.96
N TYR A 328 15.35 -22.00 9.55
CA TYR A 328 15.73 -23.37 9.30
C TYR A 328 15.08 -23.88 8.01
N LEU A 329 15.90 -24.39 7.09
CA LEU A 329 15.42 -25.04 5.89
C LEU A 329 15.66 -26.54 6.04
N GLN A 330 14.60 -27.31 5.93
CA GLN A 330 14.62 -28.76 6.07
C GLN A 330 13.93 -29.37 4.85
N THR A 331 14.61 -30.32 4.20
CA THR A 331 14.00 -31.16 3.17
C THR A 331 13.48 -32.44 3.82
N ASP A 332 12.61 -33.17 3.13
CA ASP A 332 12.03 -34.41 3.65
C ASP A 332 13.10 -35.44 4.03
N GLU A 333 14.21 -35.53 3.28
CA GLU A 333 15.30 -36.45 3.58
C GLU A 333 16.07 -36.06 4.85
N LEU A 334 16.04 -34.78 5.23
CA LEU A 334 16.70 -34.23 6.40
C LEU A 334 15.73 -34.01 7.58
N LYS A 335 14.48 -34.46 7.46
CA LYS A 335 13.46 -34.44 8.52
C LYS A 335 13.69 -35.57 9.53
N ASN A 336 14.82 -35.53 10.23
CA ASN A 336 15.21 -36.53 11.22
C ASN A 336 16.11 -35.97 12.33
N GLU A 337 16.18 -36.70 13.44
CA GLU A 337 16.96 -36.36 14.64
C GLU A 337 18.42 -36.03 14.35
N LYS A 338 19.10 -36.88 13.55
CA LYS A 338 20.51 -36.72 13.25
C LYS A 338 20.81 -35.40 12.53
N ALA A 339 19.98 -35.04 11.56
CA ALA A 339 20.12 -33.79 10.81
C ALA A 339 19.78 -32.57 11.68
N PHE A 340 18.77 -32.69 12.55
CA PHE A 340 18.39 -31.65 13.48
C PHE A 340 19.49 -31.37 14.52
N ASN A 341 20.00 -32.41 15.19
CA ASN A 341 21.07 -32.27 16.19
C ASN A 341 22.33 -31.63 15.59
N LYS A 342 22.71 -32.04 14.37
CA LYS A 342 23.80 -31.42 13.62
C LYS A 342 23.56 -29.94 13.31
N ALA A 343 22.30 -29.54 13.11
CA ALA A 343 21.95 -28.13 12.95
C ALA A 343 22.11 -27.40 14.29
N ILE A 344 21.53 -27.91 15.37
CA ILE A 344 21.59 -27.32 16.72
C ILE A 344 23.03 -27.06 17.18
N GLU A 345 23.95 -28.00 16.95
CA GLU A 345 25.38 -27.83 17.25
C GLU A 345 25.96 -26.54 16.64
N LYS A 346 25.55 -26.20 15.42
CA LYS A 346 25.98 -24.97 14.73
C LYS A 346 25.24 -23.72 15.20
N LEU A 347 24.02 -23.88 15.73
CA LEU A 347 23.21 -22.73 16.16
C LEU A 347 23.73 -22.12 17.44
N LYS A 348 24.32 -22.90 18.36
CA LYS A 348 24.81 -22.40 19.65
C LYS A 348 25.82 -21.25 19.52
N GLU A 349 26.67 -21.29 18.49
CA GLU A 349 27.67 -20.25 18.22
C GLU A 349 27.17 -19.10 17.31
N SER A 350 25.98 -19.25 16.74
CA SER A 350 25.44 -18.30 15.76
C SER A 350 24.79 -17.08 16.42
N LYS A 351 24.94 -15.92 15.76
CA LYS A 351 24.46 -14.62 16.26
C LYS A 351 23.12 -14.24 15.64
N PHE A 352 22.06 -14.95 16.01
CA PHE A 352 20.68 -14.58 15.70
C PHE A 352 19.79 -14.73 16.94
N ASP A 353 18.61 -14.12 16.91
CA ASP A 353 17.74 -13.96 18.08
C ASP A 353 16.58 -14.97 18.13
N ILE A 354 15.97 -15.27 16.97
CA ILE A 354 14.85 -16.22 16.86
C ILE A 354 15.22 -17.35 15.88
N PHE A 355 15.05 -18.60 16.31
CA PHE A 355 15.17 -19.79 15.44
C PHE A 355 13.81 -20.22 14.93
N VAL A 356 13.59 -20.19 13.62
CA VAL A 356 12.28 -20.47 13.01
C VAL A 356 12.33 -21.77 12.24
N LEU A 357 11.50 -22.72 12.63
CA LEU A 357 11.33 -23.99 11.93
C LEU A 357 10.20 -23.90 10.89
N PRO A 358 10.32 -24.65 9.77
CA PRO A 358 9.29 -24.69 8.74
C PRO A 358 8.02 -25.43 9.23
N GLU A 359 6.94 -25.33 8.46
CA GLU A 359 5.73 -26.13 8.68
C GLU A 359 6.09 -27.62 8.55
N PHE A 360 5.55 -28.46 9.45
CA PHE A 360 5.87 -29.88 9.53
C PHE A 360 7.36 -30.17 9.70
N SER A 361 8.07 -29.37 10.48
CA SER A 361 9.48 -29.63 10.81
C SER A 361 9.66 -30.82 11.75
N TYR A 362 10.85 -31.42 11.73
CA TYR A 362 11.29 -32.29 12.83
C TYR A 362 11.84 -31.44 14.00
N PHE A 363 11.48 -31.83 15.21
CA PHE A 363 12.08 -31.41 16.49
C PHE A 363 11.92 -32.56 17.52
N PRO A 364 12.66 -32.57 18.65
CA PRO A 364 12.82 -33.78 19.48
C PRO A 364 11.52 -34.39 20.03
N PHE A 365 10.49 -33.57 20.24
CA PHE A 365 9.21 -33.99 20.79
C PHE A 365 8.07 -33.97 19.75
N VAL A 366 8.39 -34.03 18.44
CA VAL A 366 7.38 -33.99 17.37
C VAL A 366 6.35 -35.11 17.47
N SER A 367 6.75 -36.32 17.85
CA SER A 367 5.82 -37.45 18.02
C SER A 367 4.85 -37.27 19.20
N MET A 368 5.25 -36.53 20.24
CA MET A 368 4.33 -36.15 21.32
C MET A 368 3.27 -35.19 20.76
N VAL A 369 3.69 -34.16 20.02
CA VAL A 369 2.79 -33.19 19.38
C VAL A 369 1.80 -33.85 18.43
N GLU A 370 2.29 -34.74 17.56
CA GLU A 370 1.45 -35.49 16.60
C GLU A 370 0.43 -36.41 17.30
N GLY A 371 0.68 -36.80 18.56
CA GLY A 371 -0.23 -37.58 19.39
C GLY A 371 -1.16 -36.76 20.29
N SER A 372 -0.95 -35.44 20.38
CA SER A 372 -1.69 -34.53 21.26
C SER A 372 -2.99 -34.02 20.64
N ASP A 373 -3.84 -33.44 21.49
CA ASP A 373 -5.02 -32.63 21.12
C ASP A 373 -4.80 -31.17 21.53
N LEU A 374 -4.72 -30.23 20.58
CA LEU A 374 -4.53 -28.81 20.88
C LEU A 374 -5.69 -28.17 21.65
N THR A 375 -6.88 -28.77 21.62
CA THR A 375 -8.04 -28.31 22.39
C THR A 375 -7.99 -28.79 23.85
N ASN A 376 -7.18 -29.81 24.13
CA ASN A 376 -6.96 -30.31 25.47
C ASN A 376 -5.87 -29.50 26.17
N LYS A 377 -6.22 -28.90 27.31
CA LYS A 377 -5.30 -28.04 28.05
C LYS A 377 -4.02 -28.76 28.51
N ASP A 378 -4.13 -29.98 29.05
CA ASP A 378 -2.97 -30.71 29.57
C ASP A 378 -1.99 -31.09 28.46
N ASP A 379 -2.51 -31.40 27.27
CA ASP A 379 -1.69 -31.66 26.09
C ASP A 379 -1.03 -30.38 25.58
N LEU A 380 -1.77 -29.26 25.53
CA LEU A 380 -1.23 -27.96 25.14
C LEU A 380 -0.13 -27.47 26.09
N ASP A 381 -0.35 -27.59 27.40
CA ASP A 381 0.62 -27.19 28.44
C ASP A 381 1.92 -28.00 28.30
N LYS A 382 1.86 -29.30 28.01
CA LYS A 382 3.06 -30.12 27.72
C LYS A 382 3.81 -29.66 26.46
N ILE A 383 3.08 -29.24 25.42
CA ILE A 383 3.70 -28.70 24.20
C ILE A 383 4.41 -27.39 24.50
N TYR A 384 3.80 -26.53 25.33
CA TYR A 384 4.40 -25.27 25.78
C TYR A 384 5.67 -25.50 26.60
N GLU A 385 5.62 -26.37 27.61
CA GLU A 385 6.78 -26.74 28.43
C GLU A 385 7.93 -27.29 27.58
N ALA A 386 7.65 -28.27 26.70
CA ALA A 386 8.67 -28.83 25.83
C ALA A 386 9.28 -27.81 24.84
N SER A 387 8.49 -26.82 24.41
CA SER A 387 8.97 -25.74 23.53
C SER A 387 9.85 -24.75 24.28
N LEU A 388 9.53 -24.44 25.54
CA LEU A 388 10.37 -23.62 26.40
C LEU A 388 11.68 -24.33 26.74
N ASP A 389 11.64 -25.63 27.05
CA ASP A 389 12.85 -26.45 27.27
C ASP A 389 13.77 -26.43 26.05
N LEU A 390 13.21 -26.58 24.84
CA LEU A 390 13.99 -26.50 23.61
C LEU A 390 14.54 -25.07 23.36
N SER A 391 13.76 -24.03 23.66
CA SER A 391 14.23 -22.64 23.61
C SER A 391 15.43 -22.42 24.54
N GLN A 392 15.35 -22.96 25.76
CA GLN A 392 16.42 -22.90 26.74
C GLN A 392 17.67 -23.65 26.27
N GLU A 393 17.52 -24.86 25.72
CA GLU A 393 18.64 -25.67 25.20
C GLU A 393 19.39 -24.98 24.04
N ILE A 394 18.63 -24.34 23.14
CA ILE A 394 19.18 -23.60 22.00
C ILE A 394 19.76 -22.24 22.42
N GLY A 395 19.30 -21.70 23.54
CA GLY A 395 19.69 -20.39 24.06
C GLY A 395 19.10 -19.22 23.25
N LYS A 396 17.95 -19.44 22.61
CA LYS A 396 17.28 -18.47 21.72
C LYS A 396 15.77 -18.65 21.79
N ALA A 397 15.01 -17.61 21.44
CA ALA A 397 13.59 -17.78 21.16
C ALA A 397 13.42 -18.70 19.93
N ILE A 398 12.35 -19.49 19.91
CA ILE A 398 12.08 -20.45 18.84
C ILE A 398 10.67 -20.27 18.30
N ILE A 399 10.48 -20.69 17.05
CA ILE A 399 9.16 -20.89 16.45
C ILE A 399 9.14 -22.31 15.89
N ILE A 400 8.32 -23.18 16.47
CA ILE A 400 8.06 -24.52 15.94
C ILE A 400 6.74 -24.54 15.17
N SER A 401 6.61 -25.43 14.18
CA SER A 401 5.35 -25.64 13.49
C SER A 401 5.15 -27.11 13.18
N SER A 402 3.96 -27.61 13.52
CA SER A 402 3.60 -29.02 13.43
C SER A 402 2.08 -29.19 13.31
N VAL A 403 1.64 -30.44 13.41
CA VAL A 403 0.25 -30.87 13.34
C VAL A 403 -0.08 -31.77 14.53
N ASP A 404 -1.29 -31.65 15.06
CA ASP A 404 -1.81 -32.53 16.11
C ASP A 404 -2.47 -33.80 15.53
N LYS A 405 -3.02 -34.66 16.40
CA LYS A 405 -3.64 -35.93 15.97
C LYS A 405 -4.90 -35.77 15.11
N PHE A 406 -5.51 -34.58 15.12
CA PHE A 406 -6.73 -34.26 14.37
C PHE A 406 -6.46 -33.52 13.06
N GLY A 407 -5.19 -33.20 12.77
CA GLY A 407 -4.83 -32.47 11.57
C GLY A 407 -4.88 -30.95 11.75
N THR A 408 -4.93 -30.45 12.98
CA THR A 408 -4.82 -29.03 13.31
C THR A 408 -3.36 -28.61 13.15
N ILE A 409 -3.09 -27.77 12.16
CA ILE A 409 -1.74 -27.26 11.91
C ILE A 409 -1.54 -25.97 12.71
N PHE A 410 -0.41 -25.84 13.39
CA PHE A 410 -0.10 -24.68 14.22
C PHE A 410 1.36 -24.24 14.10
N SER A 411 1.61 -23.02 14.56
CA SER A 411 2.93 -22.42 14.74
C SER A 411 2.98 -21.81 16.14
N LEU A 412 4.00 -22.17 16.90
CA LEU A 412 4.15 -21.80 18.31
C LEU A 412 5.49 -21.08 18.48
N TYR A 413 5.40 -19.83 18.89
CA TYR A 413 6.54 -19.08 19.41
C TYR A 413 6.75 -19.41 20.89
N ALA A 414 8.00 -19.63 21.28
CA ALA A 414 8.41 -19.83 22.66
C ALA A 414 9.73 -19.12 22.97
N ASN A 415 9.80 -18.42 24.09
CA ASN A 415 10.97 -17.69 24.56
C ASN A 415 11.21 -17.95 26.06
N ALA A 416 12.12 -18.88 26.36
CA ALA A 416 12.50 -19.21 27.73
C ALA A 416 13.24 -18.08 28.48
N PHE A 417 13.49 -16.94 27.83
CA PHE A 417 14.21 -15.79 28.37
C PHE A 417 13.35 -14.52 28.41
N ALA A 418 12.04 -14.65 28.18
CA ALA A 418 11.12 -13.51 28.18
C ALA A 418 11.12 -12.79 29.55
N ASP A 419 11.16 -11.46 29.51
CA ASP A 419 10.88 -10.62 30.67
C ASP A 419 9.41 -10.16 30.66
N GLU A 420 9.00 -9.35 31.65
CA GLU A 420 7.62 -8.85 31.76
C GLU A 420 7.12 -8.02 30.55
N LYS A 421 8.01 -7.62 29.64
CA LYS A 421 7.71 -6.84 28.42
C LYS A 421 7.82 -7.66 27.15
N GLU A 422 8.31 -8.90 27.24
CA GLU A 422 8.39 -9.83 26.12
C GLU A 422 7.30 -10.88 26.22
N THR A 423 6.85 -11.36 25.07
CA THR A 423 5.97 -12.50 25.00
C THR A 423 6.77 -13.77 25.32
N GLU A 424 6.26 -14.60 26.22
CA GLU A 424 6.86 -15.91 26.53
C GLU A 424 6.40 -16.98 25.53
N LEU A 425 5.09 -17.04 25.28
CA LEU A 425 4.44 -18.00 24.39
C LEU A 425 3.42 -17.29 23.50
N ALA A 426 3.33 -17.69 22.23
CA ALA A 426 2.24 -17.30 21.34
C ALA A 426 1.91 -18.39 20.33
N LEU A 427 0.63 -18.72 20.23
CA LEU A 427 0.13 -19.78 19.37
C LEU A 427 -0.66 -19.21 18.19
N TYR A 428 -0.33 -19.67 17.00
CA TYR A 428 -1.10 -19.42 15.78
C TYR A 428 -1.58 -20.73 15.17
N ILE A 429 -2.88 -20.82 14.90
CA ILE A 429 -3.52 -22.00 14.28
C ILE A 429 -3.85 -21.66 12.83
N LYS A 430 -3.56 -22.60 11.93
CA LYS A 430 -3.76 -22.41 10.48
C LYS A 430 -5.24 -22.31 10.16
N HIS A 431 -5.60 -21.36 9.29
CA HIS A 431 -6.98 -21.11 8.91
C HIS A 431 -7.37 -21.86 7.64
N THR A 432 -6.47 -21.92 6.66
CA THR A 432 -6.78 -22.41 5.32
C THR A 432 -5.83 -23.52 4.89
N MET A 433 -6.25 -24.36 3.93
CA MET A 433 -5.44 -25.49 3.44
C MET A 433 -4.93 -26.38 4.58
N THR A 434 -5.85 -26.78 5.45
CA THR A 434 -5.65 -27.60 6.65
C THR A 434 -6.82 -28.56 6.81
N SER A 435 -6.62 -29.69 7.49
CA SER A 435 -7.67 -30.68 7.74
C SER A 435 -8.66 -30.20 8.81
N TYR A 436 -8.16 -29.48 9.80
CA TYR A 436 -8.96 -28.84 10.85
C TYR A 436 -8.60 -27.36 10.90
N SER A 437 -9.57 -26.48 10.64
CA SER A 437 -9.36 -25.04 10.54
C SER A 437 -9.47 -24.37 11.90
N ALA A 438 -8.71 -23.30 12.11
CA ALA A 438 -8.95 -22.39 13.23
C ALA A 438 -10.42 -21.92 13.29
N PHE A 439 -11.09 -21.76 12.14
CA PHE A 439 -12.51 -21.38 12.08
C PHE A 439 -13.47 -22.44 12.66
N ASP A 440 -13.02 -23.68 12.81
CA ASP A 440 -13.82 -24.79 13.35
C ASP A 440 -13.77 -24.84 14.88
N PHE A 441 -12.97 -23.99 15.53
CA PHE A 441 -12.89 -23.89 16.99
C PHE A 441 -14.11 -23.16 17.55
N ASP A 442 -14.66 -23.70 18.64
CA ASP A 442 -15.65 -22.98 19.44
C ASP A 442 -15.08 -21.64 19.92
N LYS A 443 -15.91 -20.59 19.87
CA LYS A 443 -15.51 -19.23 20.26
C LYS A 443 -14.29 -18.71 19.49
N TYR A 444 -14.22 -18.97 18.19
CA TYR A 444 -13.18 -18.44 17.31
C TYR A 444 -12.91 -16.95 17.52
N ASP A 445 -13.92 -16.12 17.81
CA ASP A 445 -13.72 -14.69 18.07
C ASP A 445 -12.79 -14.42 19.27
N GLU A 446 -12.89 -15.21 20.35
CA GLU A 446 -12.00 -15.13 21.53
C GLU A 446 -10.60 -15.67 21.19
N LEU A 447 -10.54 -16.79 20.46
CA LEU A 447 -9.29 -17.39 20.00
C LEU A 447 -8.53 -16.43 19.07
N ALA A 448 -9.22 -15.80 18.12
CA ALA A 448 -8.65 -14.88 17.14
C ALA A 448 -8.05 -13.64 17.80
N GLN A 449 -8.68 -13.11 18.86
CA GLN A 449 -8.13 -11.98 19.62
C GLN A 449 -6.76 -12.31 20.21
N THR A 450 -6.62 -13.52 20.78
CA THR A 450 -5.36 -13.98 21.39
C THR A 450 -4.34 -14.38 20.31
N MET A 451 -4.77 -15.10 19.29
CA MET A 451 -3.91 -15.61 18.20
C MET A 451 -3.28 -14.50 17.35
N PHE A 452 -4.01 -13.39 17.14
CA PHE A 452 -3.50 -12.23 16.39
C PHE A 452 -2.86 -11.17 17.28
N GLU A 453 -2.70 -11.43 18.58
CA GLU A 453 -1.94 -10.54 19.47
C GLU A 453 -0.46 -10.53 19.04
N PRO A 454 0.15 -9.36 18.82
CA PRO A 454 1.54 -9.28 18.40
C PRO A 454 2.49 -9.84 19.46
N ILE A 455 3.40 -10.72 19.04
CA ILE A 455 4.53 -11.15 19.84
C ILE A 455 5.42 -9.93 20.09
N LEU A 456 5.69 -9.63 21.35
CA LEU A 456 6.61 -8.59 21.77
C LEU A 456 7.98 -9.21 22.01
N PHE A 457 9.00 -8.78 21.26
CA PHE A 457 10.35 -9.30 21.43
C PHE A 457 11.41 -8.27 21.05
N LYS A 458 12.33 -7.94 21.96
CA LYS A 458 13.40 -6.94 21.78
C LYS A 458 12.92 -5.59 21.23
N GLY A 459 11.72 -5.18 21.63
CA GLY A 459 11.08 -3.94 21.18
C GLY A 459 10.43 -4.00 19.79
N TYR A 460 10.34 -5.17 19.18
CA TYR A 460 9.61 -5.42 17.93
C TYR A 460 8.27 -6.10 18.20
N LYS A 461 7.30 -5.79 17.36
CA LYS A 461 6.00 -6.48 17.26
C LYS A 461 6.07 -7.47 16.09
N ILE A 462 5.84 -8.74 16.38
CA ILE A 462 5.94 -9.83 15.41
C ILE A 462 4.58 -10.53 15.28
N GLY A 463 4.13 -10.77 14.05
CA GLY A 463 2.96 -11.60 13.75
C GLY A 463 3.36 -12.97 13.21
N LEU A 464 2.51 -13.97 13.41
CA LEU A 464 2.68 -15.31 12.85
C LEU A 464 1.63 -15.60 11.78
N THR A 465 2.03 -16.34 10.74
CA THR A 465 1.14 -16.94 9.75
C THR A 465 1.67 -18.31 9.36
N ILE A 466 0.85 -19.15 8.73
CA ILE A 466 1.27 -20.47 8.26
C ILE A 466 0.93 -20.65 6.79
N CYS A 467 1.96 -20.88 5.97
CA CYS A 467 1.85 -21.33 4.59
C CYS A 467 0.86 -20.48 3.77
N TYR A 468 -0.25 -21.07 3.32
CA TYR A 468 -1.25 -20.39 2.49
C TYR A 468 -1.98 -19.24 3.18
N ASP A 469 -1.98 -19.15 4.51
CA ASP A 469 -2.61 -18.04 5.22
C ASP A 469 -1.99 -16.68 4.82
N CYS A 470 -0.70 -16.65 4.44
CA CYS A 470 -0.08 -15.41 3.96
C CYS A 470 -0.69 -14.87 2.64
N ASN A 471 -1.39 -15.70 1.86
CA ASN A 471 -2.09 -15.29 0.65
C ASN A 471 -3.44 -14.62 0.93
N HIS A 472 -3.94 -14.72 2.17
CA HIS A 472 -5.17 -14.07 2.60
C HIS A 472 -4.86 -12.71 3.21
N SER A 473 -5.14 -11.64 2.44
CA SER A 473 -4.85 -10.26 2.86
C SER A 473 -5.50 -9.85 4.18
N LEU A 474 -6.60 -10.51 4.58
CA LEU A 474 -7.25 -10.28 5.86
C LEU A 474 -6.32 -10.57 7.05
N PHE A 475 -5.57 -11.67 7.03
CA PHE A 475 -4.70 -12.04 8.16
C PHE A 475 -3.52 -11.09 8.32
N SER A 476 -2.87 -10.72 7.21
CA SER A 476 -1.83 -9.67 7.24
C SER A 476 -2.39 -8.30 7.59
N ARG A 477 -3.65 -8.01 7.23
CA ARG A 477 -4.33 -6.75 7.60
C ARG A 477 -4.55 -6.62 9.09
N VAL A 478 -4.93 -7.70 9.79
CA VAL A 478 -5.11 -7.69 11.25
C VAL A 478 -3.82 -7.27 11.95
N TYR A 479 -2.66 -7.79 11.52
CA TYR A 479 -1.37 -7.36 12.04
C TYR A 479 -1.01 -5.92 11.63
N GLY A 480 -1.33 -5.51 10.40
CA GLY A 480 -1.12 -4.14 9.93
C GLY A 480 -1.89 -3.08 10.73
N LEU A 481 -3.08 -3.41 11.24
CA LEU A 481 -3.85 -2.53 12.15
C LEU A 481 -3.19 -2.33 13.52
N GLN A 482 -2.30 -3.23 13.91
CA GLN A 482 -1.62 -3.24 15.22
C GLN A 482 -0.19 -2.71 15.16
N ASN A 483 0.22 -2.18 14.00
CA ASN A 483 1.58 -1.71 13.70
C ASN A 483 2.64 -2.80 13.96
N VAL A 484 2.37 -4.02 13.51
CA VAL A 484 3.36 -5.12 13.53
C VAL A 484 4.54 -4.78 12.60
N ASP A 485 5.76 -4.98 13.09
CA ASP A 485 7.00 -4.69 12.37
C ASP A 485 7.37 -5.80 11.38
N LEU A 486 7.04 -7.05 11.72
CA LEU A 486 7.40 -8.24 10.95
C LEU A 486 6.31 -9.32 11.05
N ILE A 487 6.00 -10.00 9.93
CA ILE A 487 5.22 -11.23 9.94
C ILE A 487 6.12 -12.39 9.55
N ILE A 488 6.15 -13.45 10.35
CA ILE A 488 6.87 -14.70 10.09
C ILE A 488 5.87 -15.74 9.59
N ASN A 489 6.13 -16.32 8.41
CA ASN A 489 5.26 -17.33 7.80
C ASN A 489 5.93 -18.72 7.81
N SER A 490 5.54 -19.60 8.72
CA SER A 490 6.02 -21.00 8.72
C SER A 490 5.44 -21.74 7.52
N THR A 491 6.28 -22.26 6.62
CA THR A 491 5.84 -22.84 5.35
C THR A 491 6.45 -24.22 5.13
N GLY A 492 5.66 -25.16 4.60
CA GLY A 492 6.10 -26.50 4.21
C GLY A 492 5.58 -26.89 2.82
N GLY A 493 6.39 -27.63 2.06
CA GLY A 493 6.06 -28.11 0.72
C GLY A 493 6.42 -27.16 -0.43
N ASN A 494 6.22 -27.65 -1.66
CA ASN A 494 6.36 -26.84 -2.88
C ASN A 494 5.25 -25.77 -2.91
N VAL A 495 5.58 -24.55 -2.50
CA VAL A 495 4.71 -23.38 -2.69
C VAL A 495 4.61 -23.14 -4.20
N VAL A 496 3.50 -23.56 -4.81
CA VAL A 496 3.21 -23.24 -6.20
C VAL A 496 2.82 -21.75 -6.25
N TYR A 497 3.78 -20.91 -6.66
CA TYR A 497 3.62 -19.46 -6.81
C TYR A 497 2.67 -19.06 -7.95
#